data_AF-A0A6V6YYP0-F1
#
_entry.id   AF-A0A6V6YYP0-F1
#
_cell.length_a   1.000
_cell.length_b   1.000
_cell.length_c   1.000
_cell.angle_alpha   90.00
_cell.angle_beta   90.00
_cell.angle_gamma   90.00
#
_symmetry.space_group_name_H-M   'P 1'
#
loop_
_entity.id
_entity.type
_entity.pdbx_description
1 polymer ?
#
loop_
_entity_poly.entity_id
_entity_poly.type
_entity_poly.pdbx_seq_one_letter_code
_entity_poly.pdbx_strand_id
1 'polypeptide(L)'
;MNKTLEFETTQFDFELVNHVKLLRKEQGISKENLSIKMGLSKTFVGNVESFTQRHKYSTRHLALLAKAFGFKNISDLVQFPTPKYDKIKVTVKQTFNESGSKVIGNEVLRIEEL
;
A
#
# COMPACT_ATOMS: atom_id res chain seq x y z
N MET A 1 -9.11 -20.07 -5.38
CA MET A 1 -10.41 -19.40 -5.61
C MET A 1 -10.15 -17.92 -5.92
N ASN A 2 -10.86 -17.32 -6.88
CA ASN A 2 -10.69 -15.91 -7.23
C ASN A 2 -11.93 -15.10 -6.87
N LYS A 3 -11.76 -13.87 -6.38
CA LYS A 3 -12.85 -12.91 -6.16
C LYS A 3 -12.45 -11.53 -6.67
N THR A 4 -13.42 -10.78 -7.16
CA THR A 4 -13.23 -9.37 -7.52
C THR A 4 -13.61 -8.49 -6.33
N LEU A 5 -12.76 -7.51 -6.03
CA LEU A 5 -12.99 -6.49 -5.02
C LEU A 5 -12.94 -5.12 -5.70
N GLU A 6 -13.90 -4.27 -5.38
CA GLU A 6 -13.92 -2.88 -5.81
C GLU A 6 -13.87 -1.97 -4.59
N PHE A 7 -13.07 -0.91 -4.67
CA PHE A 7 -13.00 0.10 -3.62
C PHE A 7 -12.67 1.47 -4.19
N GLU A 8 -13.12 2.50 -3.49
CA GLU A 8 -12.81 3.90 -3.78
C GLU A 8 -11.69 4.39 -2.87
N THR A 9 -10.81 5.23 -3.39
CA THR A 9 -9.67 5.82 -2.66
C THR A 9 -9.19 7.08 -3.39
N THR A 10 -8.30 7.85 -2.78
CA THR A 10 -7.56 8.86 -3.54
C THR A 10 -6.49 8.19 -4.41
N GLN A 11 -6.21 8.75 -5.59
CA GLN A 11 -5.11 8.24 -6.43
C GLN A 11 -3.77 8.35 -5.71
N PHE A 12 -3.55 9.46 -4.98
CA PHE A 12 -2.36 9.67 -4.17
C PHE A 12 -2.13 8.53 -3.16
N ASP A 13 -3.15 8.16 -2.38
CA ASP A 13 -3.02 7.10 -1.39
C ASP A 13 -2.71 5.75 -2.03
N PHE A 14 -3.34 5.46 -3.18
CA PHE A 14 -3.11 4.22 -3.91
C PHE A 14 -1.67 4.12 -4.42
N GLU A 15 -1.18 5.20 -5.04
CA GLU A 15 0.19 5.27 -5.56
C GLU A 15 1.22 5.24 -4.43
N LEU A 16 1.00 5.99 -3.34
CA LEU A 16 1.87 5.97 -2.17
C LEU A 16 2.01 4.57 -1.57
N VAL A 17 0.89 3.85 -1.38
CA VAL A 17 0.93 2.47 -0.84
C VAL A 17 1.67 1.53 -1.77
N ASN A 18 1.45 1.62 -3.08
CA ASN A 18 2.15 0.78 -4.06
C ASN A 18 3.64 1.11 -4.15
N HIS A 19 4.00 2.39 -4.11
CA HIS A 19 5.38 2.86 -4.10
C HIS A 19 6.13 2.37 -2.85
N VAL A 20 5.57 2.56 -1.65
CA VAL A 20 6.16 2.07 -0.40
C VAL A 20 6.29 0.54 -0.40
N LYS A 21 5.30 -0.18 -0.94
CA LYS A 21 5.36 -1.63 -1.08
C LYS A 21 6.47 -2.08 -2.03
N LEU A 22 6.73 -1.34 -3.10
CA LEU A 22 7.84 -1.57 -4.02
C LEU A 22 9.18 -1.37 -3.31
N LEU A 23 9.41 -0.18 -2.71
CA LEU A 23 10.63 0.13 -1.95
C LEU A 23 10.92 -0.92 -0.88
N ARG A 24 9.89 -1.32 -0.15
CA ARG A 24 9.98 -2.36 0.89
C ARG A 24 10.46 -3.69 0.31
N LYS A 25 9.93 -4.11 -0.84
CA LYS A 25 10.32 -5.35 -1.51
C LYS A 25 11.74 -5.28 -2.07
N GLU A 26 12.12 -4.16 -2.68
CA GLU A 26 13.47 -3.93 -3.22
C GLU A 26 14.53 -4.01 -2.12
N GLN A 27 14.21 -3.53 -0.91
CA GLN A 27 15.10 -3.63 0.25
C GLN A 27 14.96 -4.95 1.04
N GLY A 28 14.14 -5.91 0.59
CA GLY A 28 13.93 -7.18 1.29
C GLY A 28 13.27 -7.05 2.67
N ILE A 29 12.58 -5.95 2.95
CA ILE A 29 11.97 -5.67 4.25
C ILE A 29 10.59 -6.37 4.33
N SER A 30 10.29 -7.08 5.41
CA SER A 30 8.93 -7.64 5.62
C SER A 30 7.94 -6.54 6.06
N LYS A 31 6.64 -6.76 5.89
CA LYS A 31 5.61 -5.80 6.37
C LYS A 31 5.72 -5.56 7.88
N GLU A 32 5.97 -6.63 8.64
CA GLU A 32 6.20 -6.57 10.08
C GLU A 32 7.45 -5.73 10.39
N ASN A 33 8.57 -5.99 9.72
CA ASN A 33 9.81 -5.26 9.94
C ASN A 33 9.69 -3.77 9.59
N LEU A 34 8.98 -3.41 8.51
CA LEU A 34 8.72 -2.01 8.19
C LEU A 34 7.88 -1.35 9.28
N SER A 35 6.84 -2.04 9.78
CA SER A 35 6.02 -1.52 10.88
C SER A 35 6.84 -1.26 12.15
N ILE A 36 7.74 -2.20 12.51
CA ILE A 36 8.65 -2.06 13.66
C ILE A 36 9.63 -0.90 13.43
N LYS A 37 10.23 -0.78 12.25
CA LYS A 37 11.14 0.33 11.90
C LYS A 37 10.45 1.70 11.98
N MET A 38 9.15 1.76 11.69
CA MET A 38 8.32 2.96 11.84
C MET A 38 7.91 3.24 13.30
N GLY A 39 8.16 2.32 14.24
CA GLY A 39 7.71 2.43 15.63
C GLY A 39 6.20 2.21 15.79
N LEU A 40 5.58 1.38 14.94
CA LEU A 40 4.15 1.09 14.94
C LEU A 40 3.86 -0.38 15.26
N SER A 41 2.59 -0.72 15.47
CA SER A 41 2.15 -2.12 15.64
C SER A 41 2.60 -2.99 14.46
N LYS A 42 3.06 -4.22 14.75
CA LYS A 42 3.55 -5.21 13.76
C LYS A 42 2.61 -5.44 12.57
N THR A 43 1.31 -5.24 12.76
CA THR A 43 0.28 -5.44 11.74
C THR A 43 0.02 -4.21 10.86
N PHE A 44 0.58 -3.04 11.20
CA PHE A 44 0.23 -1.77 10.59
C PHE A 44 0.41 -1.75 9.07
N VAL A 45 1.62 -2.02 8.57
CA VAL A 45 1.89 -2.08 7.12
C VAL A 45 1.11 -3.20 6.45
N GLY A 46 0.87 -4.31 7.16
CA GLY A 46 -0.01 -5.39 6.73
C GLY A 46 -1.42 -4.90 6.40
N ASN A 47 -1.99 -4.07 7.28
CA ASN A 47 -3.30 -3.47 7.11
C ASN A 47 -3.31 -2.42 5.99
N VAL A 48 -2.28 -1.56 5.91
CA VAL A 48 -2.20 -0.52 4.87
C VAL A 48 -2.05 -1.10 3.46
N GLU A 49 -1.24 -2.15 3.29
CA GLU A 49 -1.07 -2.81 1.99
C GLU A 49 -2.23 -3.75 1.61
N SER A 50 -3.25 -3.89 2.46
CA SER A 50 -4.41 -4.74 2.19
C SER A 50 -5.54 -3.98 1.51
N PHE A 51 -5.98 -4.43 0.34
CA PHE A 51 -7.13 -3.83 -0.35
C PHE A 51 -8.45 -4.02 0.38
N THR A 52 -8.55 -4.97 1.31
CA THR A 52 -9.76 -5.19 2.12
C THR A 52 -9.83 -4.31 3.36
N GLN A 53 -8.80 -3.50 3.62
CA GLN A 53 -8.69 -2.64 4.78
C GLN A 53 -8.69 -1.18 4.36
N ARG A 54 -9.30 -0.31 5.17
CA ARG A 54 -9.36 1.14 4.91
C ARG A 54 -8.15 1.92 5.42
N HIS A 55 -7.16 1.24 6.00
CA HIS A 55 -5.99 1.88 6.58
C HIS A 55 -5.12 2.50 5.49
N LYS A 56 -4.68 3.75 5.70
CA LYS A 56 -3.79 4.49 4.79
C LYS A 56 -2.61 5.08 5.56
N TYR A 57 -1.54 5.38 4.83
CA TYR A 57 -0.51 6.27 5.36
C TYR A 57 -1.11 7.67 5.53
N SER A 58 -0.70 8.38 6.57
CA SER A 58 -1.10 9.75 6.86
C SER A 58 0.14 10.62 6.80
N THR A 59 -0.01 11.94 6.92
CA THR A 59 1.11 12.88 6.91
C THR A 59 2.19 12.53 7.94
N ARG A 60 1.81 12.11 9.15
CA ARG A 60 2.74 11.62 10.19
C ARG A 60 3.54 10.40 9.70
N HIS A 61 2.90 9.51 8.96
CA HIS A 61 3.55 8.28 8.48
C HIS A 61 4.62 8.56 7.43
N LEU A 62 4.56 9.67 6.69
CA LEU A 62 5.59 10.04 5.71
C LEU A 62 6.96 10.25 6.37
N ALA A 63 7.00 10.97 7.49
CA ALA A 63 8.25 11.16 8.25
C ALA A 63 8.78 9.83 8.83
N LEU A 64 7.88 8.96 9.30
CA LEU A 64 8.25 7.65 9.85
C LEU A 64 8.78 6.70 8.77
N LEU A 65 8.15 6.69 7.59
CA LEU A 65 8.61 5.93 6.43
C LEU A 65 9.98 6.44 5.95
N ALA A 66 10.16 7.75 5.81
CA ALA A 66 11.44 8.34 5.42
C ALA A 66 12.56 7.90 6.35
N LYS A 67 12.34 7.99 7.68
CA LYS A 67 13.29 7.49 8.69
C LYS A 67 13.51 5.98 8.59
N ALA A 68 12.46 5.18 8.39
CA ALA A 68 12.54 3.73 8.30
C ALA A 68 13.35 3.24 7.09
N PHE A 69 13.30 3.99 5.99
CA PHE A 69 14.07 3.74 4.75
C PHE A 69 15.44 4.45 4.71
N GLY A 70 15.77 5.26 5.72
CA GLY A 70 17.05 5.98 5.78
C GLY A 70 17.12 7.23 4.90
N PHE A 71 15.98 7.76 4.46
CA PHE A 71 15.92 9.00 3.70
C PHE A 71 16.11 10.22 4.59
N LYS A 72 16.85 11.22 4.07
CA LYS A 72 17.08 12.48 4.78
C LYS A 72 15.89 13.43 4.61
N ASN A 73 15.26 13.44 3.44
CA ASN A 73 14.12 14.30 3.14
C ASN A 73 12.88 13.46 2.80
N ILE A 74 11.69 13.97 3.13
CA ILE A 74 10.43 13.31 2.75
C ILE A 74 10.27 13.27 1.22
N SER A 75 10.80 14.24 0.48
CA SER A 75 10.82 14.24 -0.98
C SER A 75 11.49 12.99 -1.57
N ASP A 76 12.47 12.43 -0.87
CA ASP A 76 13.19 11.24 -1.33
C ASP A 76 12.31 9.97 -1.21
N LEU A 77 11.29 10.00 -0.34
CA LEU A 77 10.30 8.94 -0.18
C LEU A 77 9.19 9.00 -1.25
N VAL A 78 8.81 10.19 -1.71
CA VAL A 78 7.63 10.39 -2.59
C VAL A 78 8.05 10.54 -4.06
N GLN A 79 8.79 9.56 -4.55
CA GLN A 79 9.31 9.53 -5.93
C GLN A 79 8.37 8.74 -6.85
N PHE A 80 7.17 9.28 -7.08
CA PHE A 80 6.18 8.77 -8.04
C PHE A 80 5.50 9.93 -8.79
N PRO A 81 4.93 9.70 -9.99
CA PRO A 81 4.26 10.76 -10.75
C PRO A 81 3.17 11.45 -9.93
N THR A 82 2.96 12.75 -10.17
CA THR A 82 1.83 13.45 -9.55
C THR A 82 0.52 12.80 -9.98
N PRO A 83 -0.38 12.47 -9.03
CA PRO A 83 -1.70 11.93 -9.35
C PRO A 83 -2.48 12.83 -10.31
N LYS A 84 -3.18 12.21 -11.27
CA LYS A 84 -4.01 12.92 -12.25
C LYS A 84 -5.41 13.22 -11.70
N TYR A 85 -5.93 12.35 -10.86
CA TYR A 85 -7.30 12.34 -10.35
C TYR A 85 -7.28 12.46 -8.82
N ASP A 86 -8.23 13.19 -8.25
CA ASP A 86 -8.39 13.25 -6.79
C ASP A 86 -8.84 11.88 -6.25
N LYS A 87 -9.95 11.37 -6.80
CA LYS A 87 -10.55 10.08 -6.43
C LYS A 87 -10.55 9.11 -7.59
N ILE A 88 -10.38 7.84 -7.24
CA ILE A 88 -10.42 6.74 -8.18
C ILE A 88 -11.22 5.58 -7.60
N LYS A 89 -11.81 4.80 -8.49
CA LYS A 89 -12.32 3.46 -8.22
C LYS A 89 -11.32 2.44 -8.74
N VAL A 90 -10.94 1.48 -7.88
CA VAL A 90 -10.00 0.42 -8.23
C VAL A 90 -10.72 -0.92 -8.19
N THR A 91 -10.64 -1.67 -9.30
CA THR A 91 -11.10 -3.06 -9.39
C THR A 91 -9.89 -3.99 -9.29
N VAL A 92 -9.86 -4.87 -8.29
CA VAL A 92 -8.78 -5.82 -8.03
C VAL A 92 -9.32 -7.25 -8.06
N LYS A 93 -8.62 -8.14 -8.76
CA LYS A 93 -8.80 -9.59 -8.65
C LYS A 93 -7.92 -10.12 -7.53
N GLN A 94 -8.53 -10.75 -6.55
CA GLN A 94 -7.86 -11.39 -5.43
C GLN A 94 -7.82 -12.90 -5.62
N THR A 95 -6.62 -13.46 -5.56
CA THR A 95 -6.39 -14.91 -5.55
C THR A 95 -6.27 -15.37 -4.11
N PHE A 96 -7.12 -16.32 -3.71
CA PHE A 96 -7.10 -16.94 -2.39
C PHE A 96 -6.40 -18.30 -2.44
N ASN A 97 -5.84 -18.71 -1.30
CA ASN A 97 -5.37 -20.08 -1.07
C ASN A 97 -6.50 -21.11 -1.27
N GLU A 98 -6.14 -22.39 -1.28
CA GLU A 98 -7.07 -23.51 -1.52
C GLU A 98 -8.25 -23.52 -0.55
N SER A 99 -8.02 -23.21 0.73
CA SER A 99 -9.07 -23.12 1.75
C SER A 99 -9.92 -21.85 1.68
N GLY A 100 -9.62 -20.91 0.78
CA GLY A 100 -10.35 -19.65 0.62
C GLY A 100 -10.20 -18.65 1.78
N SER A 101 -9.32 -18.93 2.74
CA SER A 101 -9.17 -18.16 3.98
C SER A 101 -8.17 -17.01 3.89
N LYS A 102 -7.19 -17.07 2.98
CA LYS A 102 -6.11 -16.06 2.88
C LYS A 102 -5.90 -15.62 1.44
N VAL A 103 -5.75 -14.30 1.24
CA VAL A 103 -5.35 -13.70 -0.04
C VAL A 103 -3.86 -13.94 -0.26
N ILE A 104 -3.51 -14.63 -1.35
CA ILE A 104 -2.14 -14.94 -1.76
C ILE A 104 -1.68 -14.10 -2.96
N GLY A 105 -2.61 -13.52 -3.72
CA GLY A 105 -2.32 -12.71 -4.90
C GLY A 105 -3.33 -11.59 -5.08
N ASN A 106 -2.88 -10.49 -5.67
CA ASN A 106 -3.76 -9.40 -6.09
C ASN A 106 -3.30 -8.90 -7.46
N GLU A 107 -4.25 -8.67 -8.35
CA GLU A 107 -4.05 -8.16 -9.70
C GLU A 107 -5.00 -6.99 -9.91
N VAL A 108 -4.47 -5.81 -10.23
CA VAL A 108 -5.29 -4.63 -10.53
C VAL A 108 -5.83 -4.79 -11.95
N LEU A 109 -7.15 -4.88 -12.08
CA LEU A 109 -7.81 -5.06 -13.38
C LEU A 109 -8.13 -3.73 -14.04
N ARG A 110 -8.52 -2.72 -13.24
CA ARG A 110 -9.01 -1.44 -13.75
C ARG A 110 -8.90 -0.34 -12.69
N ILE A 111 -8.63 0.88 -13.15
CA ILE A 111 -8.67 2.11 -12.38
C ILE A 111 -9.50 3.12 -13.17
N GLU A 112 -10.53 3.68 -12.53
CA GLU A 112 -11.46 4.65 -13.12
C GLU A 112 -11.44 5.94 -12.28
N GLU A 113 -11.49 7.10 -12.94
CA GLU A 113 -11.76 8.40 -12.29
C GLU A 113 -13.20 8.44 -11.74
N LEU A 114 -13.39 9.11 -10.62
CA LEU A 114 -14.70 9.32 -9.98
C LEU A 114 -15.17 10.77 -10.07
#